data_AF-F2LWX5-F1
#
_entry.id   AF-F2LWX5-F1
#
_cell.length_a   1.000
_cell.length_b   1.000
_cell.length_c   1.000
_cell.angle_alpha   90.00
_cell.angle_beta   90.00
_cell.angle_gamma   90.00
#
_symmetry.space_group_name_H-M   'P 1'
#
loop_
_entity.id
_entity.type
_entity.pdbx_description
1 polymer ?
#
loop_
_entity_poly.entity_id
_entity_poly.type
_entity_poly.pdbx_seq_one_letter_code
_entity_poly.pdbx_strand_id
1 'polypeptide(L)'
;MFVFKFEKLLKIKSRLLDEKQTQIALIDKEINSKKQEVLLLEDENQKRRVKLFSLLRSDNVDRNMVLFLNENIDKASKSIDYLNNQIEALKKMKVEYIEEAKALLKEKKKLERLKEKELQNYRVQQTKDEMRFLDEVANIKTANGRLGGN
;
A
#
# COMPACT_ATOMS: atom_id res chain seq x y z
N MET A 1 -14.75 12.81 -25.17
CA MET A 1 -15.14 12.95 -23.75
C MET A 1 -14.93 11.66 -22.91
N PHE A 2 -15.00 10.45 -23.48
CA PHE A 2 -14.98 9.17 -22.72
C PHE A 2 -13.58 8.67 -22.30
N VAL A 3 -12.56 8.84 -23.14
CA VAL A 3 -11.14 8.57 -22.81
C VAL A 3 -10.72 9.31 -21.52
N PHE A 4 -11.23 10.52 -21.32
CA PHE A 4 -11.00 11.36 -20.15
C PHE A 4 -11.57 10.75 -18.85
N LYS A 5 -12.67 9.99 -18.90
CA LYS A 5 -13.26 9.35 -17.70
C LYS A 5 -12.38 8.20 -17.18
N PHE A 6 -11.89 7.34 -18.08
CA PHE A 6 -10.95 6.28 -17.71
C PHE A 6 -9.62 6.83 -17.22
N GLU A 7 -9.10 7.87 -17.87
CA GLU A 7 -7.86 8.52 -17.43
C GLU A 7 -7.98 9.14 -16.05
N LYS A 8 -9.11 9.82 -15.77
CA LYS A 8 -9.39 10.35 -14.43
C LYS A 8 -9.45 9.22 -13.39
N LEU A 9 -10.14 8.12 -13.67
CA LEU A 9 -10.23 6.97 -12.75
C LEU A 9 -8.87 6.30 -12.53
N LEU A 10 -8.08 6.08 -13.59
CA LEU A 10 -6.74 5.50 -13.50
C LEU A 10 -5.78 6.40 -12.70
N LYS A 11 -5.90 7.72 -12.87
CA LYS A 11 -5.12 8.69 -12.08
C LYS A 11 -5.48 8.62 -10.60
N ILE A 12 -6.77 8.57 -10.27
CA ILE A 12 -7.23 8.41 -8.88
C ILE A 12 -6.71 7.10 -8.29
N LYS A 13 -6.86 5.97 -9.01
CA LYS A 13 -6.38 4.66 -8.53
C LYS A 13 -4.87 4.60 -8.36
N SER A 14 -4.10 5.25 -9.25
CA SER A 14 -2.64 5.35 -9.09
C SER A 14 -2.27 6.13 -7.84
N ARG A 15 -2.90 7.29 -7.62
CA ARG A 15 -2.67 8.08 -6.40
C ARG A 15 -3.02 7.30 -5.13
N LEU A 16 -4.14 6.58 -5.10
CA LEU A 16 -4.51 5.74 -3.96
C LEU A 16 -3.48 4.63 -3.71
N LEU A 17 -2.89 4.06 -4.77
CA LEU A 17 -1.83 3.05 -4.64
C LEU A 17 -0.56 3.65 -4.05
N ASP A 18 -0.14 4.83 -4.52
CA ASP A 18 1.03 5.54 -4.01
C ASP A 18 0.84 5.94 -2.53
N GLU A 19 -0.37 6.38 -2.17
CA GLU A 19 -0.75 6.68 -0.79
C GLU A 19 -0.66 5.42 0.09
N LYS A 20 -1.16 4.26 -0.39
CA LYS A 20 -1.06 2.99 0.34
C LYS A 20 0.39 2.50 0.49
N GLN A 21 1.21 2.64 -0.55
CA GLN A 21 2.64 2.32 -0.48
C GLN A 21 3.36 3.21 0.54
N THR A 22 3.02 4.49 0.59
CA THR A 22 3.56 5.43 1.58
C THR A 22 3.15 5.02 2.99
N GLN A 23 1.89 4.65 3.21
CA GLN A 23 1.40 4.16 4.51
C GLN A 23 2.15 2.89 4.94
N ILE A 24 2.37 1.94 4.04
CA ILE A 24 3.13 0.71 4.32
C ILE A 24 4.58 1.05 4.72
N ALA A 25 5.23 1.97 3.99
CA ALA A 25 6.60 2.38 4.29
C ALA A 25 6.72 3.07 5.67
N LEU A 26 5.72 3.88 6.05
CA LEU A 26 5.67 4.50 7.37
C LEU A 26 5.51 3.45 8.48
N ILE A 27 4.64 2.45 8.29
CA ILE A 27 4.48 1.35 9.24
C ILE A 27 5.80 0.56 9.37
N ASP A 28 6.50 0.29 8.28
CA ASP A 28 7.80 -0.40 8.33
C ASP A 28 8.85 0.39 9.10
N LYS A 29 8.89 1.70 8.90
CA LYS A 29 9.77 2.58 9.68
C LYS A 29 9.43 2.51 11.17
N GLU A 30 8.14 2.54 11.52
CA GLU A 30 7.70 2.48 12.91
C GLU A 30 8.02 1.12 13.57
N ILE A 31 7.75 0.01 12.86
CA ILE A 31 8.12 -1.35 13.32
C ILE A 31 9.63 -1.41 13.59
N ASN A 32 10.46 -0.91 12.67
CA ASN A 32 11.91 -0.95 12.84
C ASN A 32 12.37 -0.09 14.02
N SER A 33 11.78 1.09 14.21
CA SER A 33 12.05 1.96 15.36
C SER A 33 11.73 1.25 16.68
N LYS A 34 10.56 0.63 16.79
CA LYS A 34 10.14 -0.09 18.00
C LYS A 34 11.02 -1.33 18.25
N LYS A 35 11.44 -2.05 17.20
CA LYS A 35 12.38 -3.16 17.34
C LYS A 35 13.73 -2.71 17.88
N GLN A 36 14.24 -1.56 17.43
CA GLN A 36 15.47 -1.00 17.97
C GLN A 36 15.31 -0.64 19.45
N GLU A 37 14.17 -0.06 19.84
CA GLU A 37 13.86 0.24 21.24
C GLU A 37 13.80 -1.03 22.10
N VAL A 38 13.16 -2.09 21.62
CA VAL A 38 13.13 -3.40 22.29
C VAL A 38 14.54 -3.94 22.49
N LEU A 39 15.40 -3.93 21.46
CA LEU A 39 16.77 -4.41 21.56
C LEU A 39 17.60 -3.65 22.61
N LEU A 40 17.43 -2.32 22.68
CA LEU A 40 18.10 -1.49 23.68
C LEU A 40 17.60 -1.83 25.10
N LEU A 41 16.29 -1.97 25.28
CA LEU A 41 15.71 -2.35 26.56
C LEU A 41 16.14 -3.75 26.99
N GLU A 42 16.21 -4.70 26.06
CA GLU A 42 16.69 -6.07 26.33
C GLU A 42 18.15 -6.07 26.81
N ASP A 43 19.04 -5.35 26.12
CA ASP A 43 20.45 -5.22 26.51
C ASP A 43 20.61 -4.56 27.89
N GLU A 44 19.91 -3.45 28.12
CA GLU A 44 19.93 -2.79 29.44
C GLU A 44 19.37 -3.70 30.54
N ASN A 45 18.26 -4.41 30.27
CA ASN A 45 17.64 -5.29 31.23
C ASN A 45 18.55 -6.49 31.55
N GLN A 46 19.26 -7.00 30.55
CA GLN A 46 20.26 -8.06 30.75
C GLN A 46 21.42 -7.57 31.61
N LYS A 47 21.93 -6.35 31.39
CA LYS A 47 22.95 -5.74 32.26
C LYS A 47 22.46 -5.59 33.70
N ARG A 48 21.19 -5.19 33.90
CA ARG A 48 20.56 -5.12 35.25
C ARG A 48 20.49 -6.49 35.90
N ARG A 49 20.10 -7.54 35.16
CA ARG A 49 20.07 -8.94 35.65
C ARG A 49 21.46 -9.42 36.07
N VAL A 50 22.48 -9.18 35.24
CA VAL A 50 23.88 -9.54 35.58
C VAL A 50 24.34 -8.84 36.86
N LYS A 51 24.04 -7.54 37.00
CA LYS A 51 24.35 -6.78 38.22
C LYS A 51 23.62 -7.32 39.45
N LEU A 52 22.35 -7.67 39.30
CA LEU A 52 21.56 -8.30 40.37
C LEU A 52 22.18 -9.63 40.82
N PHE A 53 22.53 -10.51 39.87
CA PHE A 53 23.20 -11.77 40.19
C PHE A 53 24.55 -11.58 40.88
N SER A 54 25.33 -10.57 40.46
CA SER A 54 26.59 -10.22 41.12
C SER A 54 26.38 -9.78 42.58
N LEU A 55 25.39 -8.92 42.83
CA LEU A 55 25.05 -8.47 44.19
C LEU A 55 24.58 -9.61 45.09
N LEU A 56 23.78 -10.52 44.56
CA LEU A 56 23.30 -11.69 45.31
C LEU A 56 24.41 -12.68 45.67
N ARG A 57 25.55 -12.63 44.98
CA ARG A 57 26.75 -13.44 45.27
C ARG A 57 27.77 -12.74 46.16
N SER A 58 27.58 -11.46 46.45
CA SER A 58 28.51 -10.72 47.32
C SER A 58 28.28 -11.05 48.79
N ASP A 59 29.36 -11.02 49.58
CA ASP A 59 29.30 -11.31 51.02
C ASP A 59 28.44 -10.29 51.80
N ASN A 60 28.26 -9.09 51.26
CA ASN A 60 27.45 -8.02 51.83
C ASN A 60 26.34 -7.59 50.87
N VAL A 61 25.20 -8.28 50.95
CA VAL A 61 24.04 -8.01 50.08
C VAL A 61 23.32 -6.73 50.51
N ASP A 62 23.33 -5.71 49.65
CA ASP A 62 22.46 -4.54 49.79
C ASP A 62 21.03 -4.89 49.35
N ARG A 63 20.16 -5.15 50.33
CA ARG A 63 18.74 -5.48 50.10
C ARG A 63 17.99 -4.39 49.33
N ASN A 64 18.28 -3.12 49.57
CA ASN A 64 17.58 -2.02 48.90
C ASN A 64 17.96 -1.96 47.43
N MET A 65 19.24 -2.14 47.11
CA MET A 65 19.71 -2.22 45.73
C MET A 65 19.13 -3.44 45.00
N VAL A 66 19.03 -4.59 45.68
CA VAL A 66 18.40 -5.81 45.12
C VAL A 66 16.94 -5.57 44.75
N LEU A 67 16.15 -5.00 45.67
CA LEU A 67 14.73 -4.68 45.42
C LEU A 67 14.61 -3.67 44.26
N PHE A 68 15.41 -2.61 44.28
CA PHE A 68 15.43 -1.60 43.23
C PHE A 68 15.72 -2.20 41.85
N LEU A 69 16.74 -3.05 41.73
CA LEU A 69 17.06 -3.71 40.46
C LEU A 69 15.94 -4.64 40.01
N ASN A 70 15.36 -5.41 40.92
CA ASN A 70 14.30 -6.35 40.60
C ASN A 70 13.05 -5.65 40.08
N GLU A 71 12.62 -4.56 40.72
CA GLU A 71 11.50 -3.73 40.24
C GLU A 71 11.77 -3.13 38.86
N ASN A 72 12.99 -2.63 38.63
CA ASN A 72 13.35 -2.07 37.32
C ASN A 72 13.43 -3.14 36.24
N ILE A 73 13.86 -4.36 36.57
CA ILE A 73 13.86 -5.49 35.64
C ILE A 73 12.42 -5.88 35.25
N ASP A 74 11.50 -5.92 36.21
CA ASP A 74 10.09 -6.20 35.96
C ASP A 74 9.45 -5.10 35.09
N LYS A 75 9.70 -3.82 35.42
CA LYS A 75 9.24 -2.68 34.60
C LYS A 75 9.76 -2.75 33.17
N ALA A 76 11.05 -3.01 32.98
CA ALA A 76 11.64 -3.13 31.65
C ALA A 76 11.04 -4.31 30.88
N SER A 77 10.80 -5.45 31.54
CA SER A 77 10.17 -6.62 30.91
C SER A 77 8.74 -6.30 30.43
N LYS A 78 7.95 -5.63 31.26
CA LYS A 78 6.60 -5.17 30.88
C LYS A 78 6.62 -4.18 29.72
N SER A 79 7.59 -3.27 29.69
CA SER A 79 7.78 -2.33 28.57
C SER A 79 8.14 -3.06 27.27
N ILE A 80 9.01 -4.07 27.34
CA ILE A 80 9.36 -4.93 26.19
C ILE A 80 8.11 -5.65 25.67
N ASP A 81 7.32 -6.27 26.56
CA ASP A 81 6.07 -6.96 26.19
C ASP A 81 5.08 -6.00 25.53
N TYR A 82 4.95 -4.78 26.07
CA TYR A 82 4.10 -3.74 25.49
C TYR A 82 4.55 -3.35 24.06
N LEU A 83 5.85 -3.10 23.86
CA LEU A 83 6.40 -2.77 22.55
C LEU A 83 6.23 -3.91 21.56
N ASN A 84 6.44 -5.15 21.98
CA ASN A 84 6.21 -6.34 21.15
C ASN A 84 4.74 -6.46 20.72
N ASN A 85 3.79 -6.21 21.61
CA ASN A 85 2.37 -6.17 21.28
C ASN A 85 2.05 -5.06 20.25
N GLN A 86 2.66 -3.88 20.38
CA GLN A 86 2.52 -2.81 19.39
C GLN A 86 3.10 -3.21 18.03
N ILE A 87 4.27 -3.85 18.01
CA ILE A 87 4.90 -4.37 16.78
C ILE A 87 3.97 -5.37 16.09
N GLU A 88 3.36 -6.29 16.84
CA GLU A 88 2.42 -7.27 16.27
C GLU A 88 1.15 -6.60 15.73
N ALA A 89 0.61 -5.58 16.41
CA ALA A 89 -0.51 -4.79 15.90
C ALA A 89 -0.16 -4.07 14.59
N LEU A 90 1.03 -3.45 14.52
CA LEU A 90 1.53 -2.79 13.30
C LEU A 90 1.73 -3.79 12.15
N LYS A 91 2.24 -5.00 12.43
CA LYS A 91 2.38 -6.05 11.41
C LYS A 91 1.02 -6.47 10.84
N LYS A 92 -0.01 -6.61 11.68
CA LYS A 92 -1.38 -6.93 11.22
C LYS A 92 -1.92 -5.81 10.32
N MET A 93 -1.80 -4.56 10.76
CA MET A 93 -2.21 -3.40 9.96
C MET A 93 -1.45 -3.30 8.62
N LYS A 94 -0.15 -3.63 8.62
CA LYS A 94 0.65 -3.70 7.38
C LYS A 94 0.08 -4.72 6.40
N VAL A 95 -0.31 -5.90 6.88
CA VAL A 95 -0.89 -6.95 6.02
C VAL A 95 -2.20 -6.47 5.39
N GLU A 96 -3.07 -5.81 6.16
CA GLU A 96 -4.32 -5.24 5.64
C GLU A 96 -4.06 -4.23 4.52
N TYR A 97 -3.13 -3.29 4.72
CA TYR A 97 -2.77 -2.31 3.67
C TYR A 97 -2.12 -2.94 2.44
N ILE A 98 -1.35 -4.01 2.60
CA ILE A 98 -0.82 -4.78 1.47
C ILE A 98 -1.95 -5.41 0.66
N GLU A 99 -2.94 -6.01 1.31
CA GLU A 99 -4.09 -6.62 0.62
C GLU A 99 -4.95 -5.56 -0.08
N GLU A 100 -5.19 -4.41 0.55
CA GLU A 100 -5.85 -3.27 -0.10
C GLU A 100 -5.07 -2.77 -1.33
N ALA A 101 -3.75 -2.64 -1.24
CA ALA A 101 -2.91 -2.24 -2.36
C ALA A 101 -2.96 -3.27 -3.50
N LYS A 102 -2.97 -4.57 -3.19
CA LYS A 102 -3.15 -5.64 -4.18
C LYS A 102 -4.52 -5.56 -4.86
N ALA A 103 -5.58 -5.29 -4.10
CA ALA A 103 -6.93 -5.13 -4.65
C ALA A 103 -7.00 -3.92 -5.60
N LEU A 104 -6.46 -2.77 -5.19
CA LEU A 104 -6.36 -1.57 -6.02
C LEU A 104 -5.57 -1.83 -7.31
N LEU A 105 -4.47 -2.58 -7.23
CA LEU A 105 -3.68 -2.93 -8.41
C LEU A 105 -4.45 -3.82 -9.39
N LYS A 106 -5.21 -4.80 -8.89
CA LYS A 106 -6.08 -5.65 -9.73
C LYS A 106 -7.16 -4.82 -10.42
N GLU A 107 -7.81 -3.92 -9.70
CA GLU A 107 -8.82 -3.02 -10.26
C GLU A 107 -8.25 -2.06 -11.31
N LYS A 108 -7.06 -1.49 -11.04
CA LYS A 108 -6.35 -0.63 -12.00
C LYS A 108 -6.09 -1.38 -13.31
N LYS A 109 -5.55 -2.60 -13.24
CA LYS A 109 -5.32 -3.44 -14.44
C LYS A 109 -6.62 -3.76 -15.19
N LYS A 110 -7.72 -4.00 -14.47
CA LYS A 110 -9.04 -4.22 -15.08
C LYS A 110 -9.52 -2.97 -15.82
N LEU A 111 -9.35 -1.79 -15.21
CA LEU A 111 -9.70 -0.50 -15.85
C LEU A 111 -8.84 -0.20 -17.08
N GLU A 112 -7.55 -0.53 -17.06
CA GLU A 112 -6.66 -0.40 -18.23
C GLU A 112 -7.15 -1.25 -19.41
N ARG A 113 -7.48 -2.52 -19.15
CA ARG A 113 -8.04 -3.43 -20.17
C ARG A 113 -9.37 -2.93 -20.73
N LEU A 114 -10.24 -2.40 -19.87
CA LEU A 114 -11.52 -1.82 -20.30
C LEU A 114 -11.31 -0.56 -21.15
N LYS A 115 -10.37 0.31 -20.77
CA LYS A 115 -10.00 1.49 -21.56
C LYS A 115 -9.53 1.10 -22.96
N GLU A 116 -8.67 0.08 -23.05
CA GLU A 116 -8.13 -0.40 -24.32
C GLU A 116 -9.21 -1.00 -25.23
N LYS A 117 -10.07 -1.87 -24.67
CA LYS A 117 -11.19 -2.47 -25.41
C LYS A 117 -12.16 -1.42 -25.94
N GLU A 118 -12.51 -0.42 -25.13
CA GLU A 118 -13.39 0.66 -25.55
C GLU A 118 -12.74 1.56 -26.61
N LEU A 119 -11.43 1.82 -26.52
CA LEU A 119 -10.71 2.56 -27.56
C LEU A 119 -10.73 1.81 -28.89
N GLN A 120 -10.58 0.49 -28.87
CA GLN A 120 -10.66 -0.34 -30.06
C GLN A 120 -12.09 -0.30 -30.66
N ASN A 121 -13.12 -0.44 -29.83
CA ASN A 121 -14.52 -0.34 -30.27
C ASN A 121 -14.81 1.02 -30.92
N TYR A 122 -14.32 2.11 -30.31
CA TYR A 122 -14.49 3.46 -30.86
C TYR A 122 -13.84 3.61 -32.24
N ARG A 123 -12.62 3.10 -32.43
CA ARG A 123 -11.94 3.12 -33.74
C ARG A 123 -12.72 2.34 -34.80
N VAL A 124 -13.19 1.14 -34.46
CA VAL A 124 -14.00 0.31 -35.37
C VAL A 124 -15.29 1.04 -35.74
N GLN A 125 -15.95 1.69 -34.78
CA GLN A 125 -17.17 2.44 -35.04
C GLN A 125 -16.92 3.64 -35.95
N GLN A 126 -15.86 4.42 -35.69
CA GLN A 126 -15.48 5.53 -36.58
C GLN A 126 -15.24 5.06 -38.01
N THR A 127 -14.49 3.97 -38.22
CA THR A 127 -14.26 3.44 -39.57
C THR A 127 -15.56 3.00 -40.25
N LYS A 128 -16.51 2.40 -39.50
CA LYS A 128 -17.82 2.04 -40.05
C LYS A 128 -18.65 3.26 -40.43
N ASP A 129 -18.64 4.30 -39.60
CA ASP A 129 -19.38 5.52 -39.86
C ASP A 129 -18.77 6.30 -41.04
N GLU A 130 -17.44 6.32 -41.17
CA GLU A 130 -16.73 6.86 -42.34
C GLU A 130 -17.05 6.09 -43.62
N MET A 131 -17.04 4.75 -43.60
CA MET A 131 -17.42 3.93 -44.75
C MET A 131 -18.86 4.19 -45.19
N ARG A 132 -19.82 4.23 -44.24
CA ARG A 132 -21.22 4.55 -44.54
C ARG A 132 -21.37 5.94 -45.18
N PHE A 133 -20.65 6.93 -44.65
CA PHE A 133 -20.66 8.27 -45.21
C PHE A 133 -20.12 8.30 -46.65
N LEU A 134 -19.02 7.58 -46.93
CA LEU A 134 -18.47 7.47 -48.29
C LEU A 134 -19.44 6.78 -49.26
N ASP A 135 -20.10 5.71 -48.82
CA ASP A 135 -21.12 5.02 -49.61
C ASP A 135 -22.32 5.92 -49.91
N GLU A 136 -22.80 6.69 -48.93
CA GLU A 136 -23.87 7.68 -49.11
C GLU A 136 -23.47 8.76 -50.13
N VAL A 137 -22.26 9.30 -50.03
CA VAL A 137 -21.72 10.29 -50.98
C VAL A 137 -21.61 9.71 -52.39
N ALA A 138 -21.13 8.47 -52.52
CA ALA A 138 -21.02 7.78 -53.82
C ALA A 138 -22.40 7.54 -54.46
N ASN A 139 -23.40 7.14 -53.65
CA ASN A 139 -24.77 6.96 -54.10
C ASN A 139 -25.41 8.28 -54.57
N ILE A 140 -25.18 9.39 -53.87
CA ILE A 140 -25.65 10.72 -54.30
C ILE A 140 -25.00 11.13 -55.63
N LYS A 141 -23.68 10.90 -55.77
CA LYS A 141 -22.94 11.27 -56.99
C LYS A 141 -23.39 10.46 -58.20
N THR A 142 -23.67 9.17 -58.03
CA THR A 142 -24.19 8.31 -59.09
C THR A 142 -25.64 8.64 -59.45
N ALA A 143 -26.48 9.01 -58.49
CA ALA A 143 -27.84 9.48 -58.73
C ALA A 143 -27.86 10.80 -59.54
N ASN A 144 -27.00 11.76 -59.20
CA ASN A 144 -26.89 13.03 -59.93
C ASN A 144 -26.27 12.86 -61.33
N GLY A 145 -25.31 11.94 -61.50
CA GLY A 145 -24.75 11.60 -62.80
C GLY A 145 -25.75 10.96 -63.78
N ARG A 146 -26.79 10.27 -63.26
CA ARG A 146 -27.89 9.71 -64.07
C ARG A 146 -28.95 10.75 -64.44
N LEU A 147 -29.09 11.83 -63.67
CA LEU A 147 -30.06 12.90 -63.93
C LEU A 147 -29.51 14.01 -64.85
N GLY A 148 -28.19 14.16 -64.96
CA GLY A 148 -27.53 15.15 -65.83
C GLY A 148 -27.12 14.63 -67.22
N GLY A 149 -27.43 13.37 -67.53
CA GLY A 149 -27.17 12.74 -68.83
C GLY A 149 -28.47 12.51 -69.60
N ASN A 150 -29.12 13.59 -70.02
CA ASN A 150 -30.14 13.65 -71.07
C ASN A 150 -29.94 14.95 -71.85
#